data_AF-A0A1V5KAY3-F1
#
_entry.id   AF-A0A1V5KAY3-F1
#
_cell.length_a   1.000
_cell.length_b   1.000
_cell.length_c   1.000
_cell.angle_alpha   90.00
_cell.angle_beta   90.00
_cell.angle_gamma   90.00
#
_symmetry.space_group_name_H-M   'P 1'
#
loop_
_entity.id
_entity.type
_entity.pdbx_description
1 polymer ?
#
loop_
_entity_poly.entity_id
_entity_poly.type
_entity_poly.pdbx_seq_one_letter_code
_entity_poly.pdbx_strand_id
1 'polypeptide(L)'
;MNRYRITFTSPDGSEDTYGVTERTEGAARKAFRSYWKACGTRTPDITSIELEHEGVGATKQQEAVEQKYTDTGKVFAKTHILELDAVPASHYEEKEKYDLYIDYFDNPTEAEKHRQDALRA
;
A
#
# COMPACT_ATOMS: atom_id res chain seq x y z
N MET A 1 -11.06 3.21 4.41
CA MET A 1 -10.65 4.25 3.44
C MET A 1 -11.90 4.91 2.87
N ASN A 2 -11.75 5.89 1.99
CA ASN A 2 -12.84 6.60 1.35
C ASN A 2 -12.72 6.44 -0.17
N ARG A 3 -13.83 6.18 -0.86
CA ARG A 3 -13.86 6.17 -2.32
C ARG A 3 -14.21 7.56 -2.81
N TYR A 4 -13.35 8.11 -3.64
CA TYR A 4 -13.51 9.41 -4.27
C TYR A 4 -13.71 9.25 -5.77
N ARG A 5 -14.62 10.05 -6.33
CA ARG A 5 -14.76 10.27 -7.76
C ARG A 5 -14.11 11.62 -8.10
N ILE A 6 -13.17 11.59 -9.02
CA ILE A 6 -12.47 12.77 -9.52
C ILE A 6 -12.98 13.04 -10.92
N THR A 7 -13.62 14.19 -11.12
CA THR A 7 -14.02 14.67 -12.45
C THR A 7 -12.92 15.59 -12.98
N PHE A 8 -12.54 15.42 -14.24
CA PHE A 8 -11.45 16.18 -14.86
C PHE A 8 -11.72 16.44 -16.33
N THR A 9 -11.08 17.48 -16.87
CA THR A 9 -11.09 17.75 -18.30
C THR A 9 -9.89 17.09 -18.96
N SER A 10 -10.15 16.03 -19.73
CA SER A 10 -9.16 15.31 -20.53
C SER A 10 -8.41 16.24 -21.50
N PRO A 11 -7.21 15.86 -21.96
CA PRO A 11 -6.42 16.71 -22.86
C PRO A 11 -7.10 17.05 -24.20
N ASP A 12 -8.09 16.26 -24.60
CA ASP A 12 -8.95 16.48 -25.78
C ASP A 12 -10.12 17.45 -25.51
N GLY A 13 -10.24 17.96 -24.28
CA GLY A 13 -11.30 18.86 -23.85
C GLY A 13 -12.59 18.17 -23.41
N SER A 14 -12.63 16.84 -23.38
CA SER A 14 -13.77 16.09 -22.86
C SER A 14 -13.78 16.04 -21.33
N GLU A 15 -14.95 15.94 -20.71
CA GLU A 15 -15.08 15.71 -19.27
C GLU A 15 -15.13 14.21 -18.99
N ASP A 16 -14.26 13.74 -18.11
CA ASP A 16 -14.13 12.35 -17.70
C ASP A 16 -14.10 12.21 -16.18
N THR A 17 -14.28 10.98 -15.69
CA THR A 17 -14.25 10.66 -14.26
C THR A 17 -13.24 9.55 -13.94
N TYR A 18 -12.63 9.63 -12.76
CA TYR A 18 -11.69 8.64 -12.24
C TYR A 18 -12.03 8.28 -10.79
N GLY A 19 -12.29 7.00 -10.53
CA GLY A 19 -12.52 6.49 -9.18
C GLY A 19 -11.21 6.13 -8.49
N VAL A 20 -11.04 6.58 -7.25
CA VAL A 20 -9.85 6.28 -6.43
C VAL A 20 -10.25 6.03 -4.98
N THR A 21 -9.65 5.01 -4.36
CA THR A 21 -9.81 4.74 -2.93
C THR A 21 -8.62 5.31 -2.18
N GLU A 22 -8.85 6.22 -1.25
CA GLU A 22 -7.79 6.88 -0.48
C GLU A 22 -8.27 7.28 0.92
N ARG A 23 -7.35 7.61 1.82
CA ARG A 23 -7.71 8.01 3.20
C ARG A 23 -8.33 9.41 3.28
N THR A 24 -7.94 10.30 2.38
CA THR A 24 -8.36 11.70 2.35
C THR A 24 -8.47 12.19 0.92
N GLU A 25 -9.23 13.27 0.71
CA GLU A 25 -9.36 13.93 -0.60
C GLU A 25 -8.00 14.41 -1.14
N GLY A 26 -7.14 14.92 -0.27
CA GLY A 26 -5.78 15.34 -0.65
C GLY A 26 -4.91 14.18 -1.16
N ALA A 27 -5.05 13.00 -0.55
CA ALA A 27 -4.38 11.79 -1.01
C ALA A 27 -4.97 11.32 -2.36
N ALA A 28 -6.30 11.33 -2.52
CA ALA A 28 -6.98 11.03 -3.79
C ALA A 28 -6.47 11.91 -4.94
N ARG A 29 -6.37 13.22 -4.70
CA ARG A 29 -5.81 14.18 -5.66
C ARG A 29 -4.37 13.86 -6.04
N LYS A 30 -3.53 13.47 -5.07
CA LYS A 30 -2.13 13.12 -5.31
C LYS A 30 -2.00 11.82 -6.10
N ALA A 31 -2.80 10.82 -5.77
CA ALA A 31 -2.86 9.54 -6.47
C ALA A 31 -3.22 9.72 -7.95
N PHE A 32 -4.29 10.50 -8.23
CA PHE A 32 -4.68 10.84 -9.60
C PHE A 32 -3.55 11.50 -10.39
N ARG A 33 -2.89 12.52 -9.83
CA ARG A 33 -1.77 13.19 -10.51
C ARG A 33 -0.59 12.24 -10.78
N SER A 34 -0.34 11.32 -9.86
CA SER A 34 0.75 10.34 -9.99
C SER A 34 0.46 9.33 -11.09
N TYR A 35 -0.79 8.86 -11.20
CA TYR A 35 -1.25 8.01 -12.30
C TYR A 35 -0.99 8.64 -13.67
N TRP A 36 -1.45 9.88 -13.88
CA TRP A 36 -1.26 10.58 -15.16
C TRP A 36 0.20 10.86 -15.49
N LYS A 37 1.03 11.17 -14.49
CA LYS A 37 2.48 11.30 -14.69
C LYS A 37 3.12 9.99 -15.15
N ALA A 38 2.69 8.85 -14.60
CA ALA A 38 3.20 7.54 -14.99
C ALA A 38 2.78 7.15 -16.42
N CYS A 39 1.62 7.61 -16.89
CA CYS A 39 1.16 7.41 -18.27
C CYS A 39 1.89 8.27 -19.30
N GLY A 40 2.79 9.18 -18.89
CA GLY A 40 3.58 10.02 -19.80
C GLY A 40 2.77 11.09 -20.54
N THR A 41 1.54 11.35 -20.11
CA THR A 41 0.64 12.35 -20.70
C THR A 41 0.52 13.58 -19.80
N ARG A 42 0.09 14.71 -20.37
CA ARG A 42 -0.18 15.92 -19.59
C ARG A 42 -1.26 15.60 -18.55
N THR A 43 -0.98 15.92 -17.28
CA THR A 43 -1.95 15.74 -16.21
C THR A 43 -3.19 16.61 -16.48
N PRO A 44 -4.39 16.00 -16.54
CA PRO A 44 -5.63 16.74 -16.71
C PRO A 44 -5.92 17.69 -15.55
N ASP A 45 -6.65 18.76 -15.84
CA ASP A 45 -7.14 19.68 -14.82
C ASP A 45 -8.35 19.06 -14.10
N ILE A 46 -8.28 19.01 -12.78
CA ILE A 46 -9.34 18.45 -11.94
C ILE A 46 -10.44 19.49 -11.79
N THR A 47 -11.65 19.13 -12.18
CA THR A 47 -12.86 19.95 -12.08
C THR A 47 -13.52 19.79 -10.71
N SER A 48 -13.66 18.55 -10.23
CA SER A 48 -14.22 18.25 -8.91
C SER A 48 -13.64 16.97 -8.31
N ILE A 49 -13.70 16.87 -6.98
CA ILE A 49 -13.43 15.64 -6.24
C ILE A 49 -14.59 15.44 -5.28
N GLU A 50 -15.25 14.29 -5.36
CA GLU A 50 -16.44 13.97 -4.60
C GLU A 50 -16.22 12.68 -3.82
N LEU A 51 -16.65 12.65 -2.56
CA LEU A 51 -16.66 11.46 -1.73
C LEU A 51 -17.89 10.61 -2.10
N GLU A 52 -17.69 9.47 -2.76
CA GLU A 52 -18.78 8.54 -3.11
C GLU A 52 -19.16 7.65 -1.92
N HIS A 53 -18.17 7.13 -1.21
CA HIS A 53 -18.38 6.22 -0.07
C HIS A 53 -17.32 6.41 1.01
N GLU A 54 -17.75 6.42 2.26
CA GLU A 54 -16.87 6.34 3.43
C GLU A 54 -16.66 4.89 3.87
N GLY A 55 -15.51 4.61 4.47
CA GLY A 55 -15.25 3.31 5.10
C GLY A 55 -15.09 2.13 4.13
N VAL A 56 -14.76 2.37 2.86
CA VAL A 56 -14.46 1.29 1.90
C VAL A 56 -13.20 0.52 2.31
N GLY A 57 -13.21 -0.79 2.07
CA GLY A 57 -12.07 -1.69 2.29
C GLY A 57 -10.88 -1.31 1.41
N ALA A 58 -9.66 -1.65 1.83
CA ALA A 58 -8.47 -1.37 1.04
C ALA A 58 -8.51 -2.14 -0.29
N THR A 59 -7.91 -1.58 -1.34
CA THR A 59 -7.97 -2.15 -2.69
C THR A 59 -6.90 -3.20 -2.94
N LYS A 60 -5.94 -3.36 -2.02
CA LYS A 60 -4.85 -4.33 -2.13
C LYS A 60 -4.64 -5.08 -0.82
N GLN A 61 -4.45 -6.38 -0.93
CA GLN A 61 -3.94 -7.22 0.15
C GLN A 61 -2.42 -7.19 0.09
N GLN A 62 -1.80 -7.02 1.25
CA GLN A 62 -0.37 -7.01 1.49
C GLN A 62 -0.04 -8.09 2.49
N GLU A 63 1.13 -8.70 2.33
CA GLU A 63 1.61 -9.73 3.23
C GLU A 63 2.74 -9.13 4.06
N ALA A 64 2.60 -9.15 5.38
CA ALA A 64 3.64 -8.72 6.31
C ALA A 64 4.29 -9.93 6.96
N VAL A 65 5.60 -10.09 6.78
CA VAL A 65 6.40 -11.14 7.41
C VAL A 65 7.08 -10.55 8.63
N GLU A 66 6.59 -10.92 9.81
CA GLU A 66 7.19 -10.62 11.10
C GLU A 66 8.26 -11.67 11.41
N GLN A 67 9.49 -11.23 11.69
CA GLN A 67 10.63 -12.05 12.06
C GLN A 67 11.15 -11.61 13.43
N LYS A 68 11.37 -12.56 14.34
CA LYS A 68 11.90 -12.33 15.68
C LYS A 68 13.15 -13.16 15.88
N TYR A 69 14.30 -12.49 15.96
CA TYR A 69 15.59 -13.13 16.22
C TYR A 69 15.88 -13.01 17.70
N THR A 70 15.87 -14.13 18.42
CA THR A 70 16.20 -14.13 19.85
C THR A 70 17.70 -14.23 20.06
N ASP A 71 18.20 -13.73 21.20
CA ASP A 71 19.60 -13.83 21.60
C ASP A 71 20.10 -15.29 21.71
N THR A 72 19.16 -16.24 21.81
CA THR A 72 19.44 -17.68 21.84
C THR A 72 19.65 -18.32 20.47
N GLY A 73 19.62 -17.53 19.40
CA GLY A 73 19.74 -18.01 18.01
C GLY A 73 18.47 -18.66 17.46
N LYS A 74 17.36 -18.64 18.21
CA LYS A 74 16.05 -19.08 17.69
C LYS A 74 15.39 -17.95 16.91
N VAL A 75 14.90 -18.27 15.71
CA VAL A 75 14.10 -17.36 14.87
C VAL A 75 12.65 -17.79 14.87
N PHE A 76 11.74 -16.83 15.05
CA PHE A 76 10.31 -17.01 14.82
C PHE A 76 9.89 -16.15 13.64
N ALA A 77 9.22 -16.73 12.66
CA ALA A 77 8.71 -15.99 11.51
C ALA A 77 7.22 -16.28 11.27
N LYS A 78 6.42 -15.23 11.09
CA LYS A 78 4.96 -15.31 10.90
C LYS A 78 4.50 -14.35 9.81
N THR A 79 3.57 -14.80 8.96
CA THR A 79 2.93 -13.95 7.94
C THR A 79 1.59 -13.42 8.45
N HIS A 80 1.29 -12.18 8.10
CA HIS A 80 0.05 -11.48 8.38
C HIS A 80 -0.50 -10.89 7.08
N ILE A 81 -1.80 -11.10 6.82
CA ILE A 81 -2.48 -10.41 5.71
C ILE A 81 -2.96 -9.05 6.22
N LEU A 82 -2.55 -8.00 5.53
CA LEU A 82 -2.91 -6.62 5.80
C LEU A 82 -3.63 -6.04 4.59
N GLU A 83 -4.73 -5.32 4.82
CA GLU A 83 -5.42 -4.58 3.76
C GLU A 83 -4.82 -3.18 3.67
N LEU A 84 -3.91 -2.96 2.71
CA LEU A 84 -3.12 -1.73 2.56
C LEU A 84 -2.95 -1.36 1.09
N ASP A 85 -3.23 -0.12 0.71
CA ASP A 85 -3.14 0.34 -0.69
C ASP A 85 -1.69 0.54 -1.21
N ALA A 86 -0.72 0.62 -0.29
CA ALA A 86 0.70 0.74 -0.59
C ALA A 86 1.53 -0.11 0.38
N VAL A 87 2.60 -0.71 -0.15
CA VAL A 87 3.59 -1.45 0.63
C VAL A 87 4.27 -0.48 1.62
N PRO A 88 4.13 -0.67 2.94
CA PRO A 88 4.88 0.11 3.91
C PRO A 88 6.38 -0.17 3.78
N ALA A 89 7.21 0.76 4.26
CA ALA A 89 8.63 0.50 4.42
C ALA A 89 8.86 -0.59 5.48
N SER A 90 9.89 -1.41 5.30
CA SER A 90 10.31 -2.38 6.31
C SER A 90 10.53 -1.70 7.66
N HIS A 91 10.17 -2.39 8.72
CA HIS A 91 10.28 -1.91 10.09
C HIS A 91 11.27 -2.77 10.88
N TYR A 92 12.13 -2.11 11.63
CA TYR A 92 13.06 -2.75 12.56
C TYR A 92 12.89 -2.16 13.96
N GLU A 93 12.91 -3.02 14.96
CA GLU A 93 12.89 -2.62 16.35
C GLU A 93 13.71 -3.61 17.22
N GLU A 94 14.71 -3.10 17.92
CA GLU A 94 15.46 -3.85 18.93
C GLU A 94 14.62 -3.93 20.23
N LYS A 95 14.40 -5.14 20.74
CA LYS A 95 13.78 -5.38 22.05
C LYS A 95 14.79 -6.05 22.97
N GLU A 96 14.56 -5.93 24.27
CA GLU A 96 15.43 -6.48 25.34
C GLU A 96 15.79 -7.98 25.19
N LYS A 97 15.00 -8.77 24.45
CA LYS A 97 15.19 -10.23 24.30
C LYS A 97 15.19 -10.73 22.85
N TYR A 98 14.97 -9.84 21.89
CA TYR A 98 14.89 -10.18 20.48
C TYR A 98 14.95 -8.93 19.59
N ASP A 99 15.47 -9.12 18.39
CA ASP A 99 15.32 -8.16 17.30
C ASP A 99 14.06 -8.46 16.49
N LEU A 100 13.22 -7.45 16.29
CA LEU A 100 12.01 -7.51 15.47
C LEU A 100 12.27 -6.92 14.09
N TYR A 101 11.95 -7.67 13.05
CA TYR A 101 11.90 -7.20 11.66
C TYR A 101 10.53 -7.45 11.07
N ILE A 102 9.97 -6.47 10.37
CA ILE A 102 8.72 -6.62 9.62
C ILE A 102 8.98 -6.17 8.19
N ASP A 103 8.88 -7.11 7.26
CA ASP A 103 8.96 -6.86 5.82
C ASP A 103 7.59 -7.01 5.17
N TYR A 104 7.31 -6.21 4.15
CA TYR A 104 6.02 -6.17 3.47
C TYR A 104 6.17 -6.60 2.01
N PHE A 105 5.20 -7.38 1.52
CA PHE A 105 5.22 -7.98 0.19
C PHE A 105 3.87 -7.84 -0.49
N ASP A 106 3.90 -7.50 -1.79
CA ASP A 106 2.72 -7.49 -2.66
C ASP A 106 2.30 -8.93 -3.08
N ASN A 107 3.14 -9.94 -2.80
CA ASN A 107 2.96 -11.32 -3.28
C ASN A 107 3.07 -12.35 -2.14
N PRO A 108 2.04 -13.19 -1.92
CA PRO A 108 2.06 -14.24 -0.89
C PRO A 108 3.14 -15.30 -1.10
N THR A 109 3.53 -15.57 -2.34
CA THR A 109 4.58 -16.55 -2.63
C THR A 109 5.95 -16.03 -2.19
N GLU A 110 6.23 -14.74 -2.39
CA GLU A 110 7.48 -14.11 -1.94
C GLU A 110 7.51 -13.98 -0.43
N ALA A 111 6.39 -13.58 0.19
CA ALA A 111 6.26 -13.53 1.64
C ALA A 111 6.50 -14.90 2.30
N GLU A 112 5.92 -15.97 1.77
CA GLU A 112 6.11 -17.32 2.31
C GLU A 112 7.55 -17.80 2.12
N LYS A 113 8.18 -17.52 0.97
CA LYS A 113 9.60 -17.84 0.77
C LYS A 113 10.48 -17.11 1.79
N HIS A 114 10.26 -15.81 1.99
CA HIS A 114 11.01 -15.01 2.96
C HIS A 114 10.84 -15.55 4.39
N ARG A 115 9.62 -15.93 4.77
CA ARG A 115 9.34 -16.58 6.06
C ARG A 115 10.11 -17.90 6.22
N GLN A 116 10.16 -18.74 5.18
CA GLN A 116 10.86 -20.03 5.22
C GLN A 116 12.38 -19.86 5.30
N ASP A 117 12.93 -18.89 4.56
CA ASP A 117 14.36 -18.58 4.58
C ASP A 117 14.77 -18.07 5.97
N ALA A 118 13.94 -17.23 6.61
CA ALA A 118 14.15 -16.77 7.98
C ALA A 118 14.18 -17.90 9.02
N LEU A 119 13.31 -18.90 8.88
CA LEU A 119 13.26 -20.06 9.79
C LEU A 119 14.43 -21.03 9.61
N ARG A 120 15.19 -20.91 8.53
CA ARG A 120 16.36 -21.75 8.22
C ARG A 120 17.69 -21.10 8.60
N ALA A 121 17.67 -19.82 8.95
CA ALA A 121 18.83 -19.05 9.42
C ALA A 121 19.17 -19.39 10.87
#